data_AF-A0A067BEP8-F1
#
_entry.id   AF-A0A067BEP8-F1
#
_cell.length_a   1.000
_cell.length_b   1.000
_cell.length_c   1.000
_cell.angle_alpha   90.00
_cell.angle_beta   90.00
_cell.angle_gamma   90.00
#
_symmetry.space_group_name_H-M   'P 1'
#
loop_
_entity.id
_entity.type
_entity.pdbx_description
1 polymer ?
#
loop_
_entity_poly.entity_id
_entity_poly.type
_entity_poly.pdbx_seq_one_letter_code
_entity_poly.pdbx_strand_id
1 'polypeptide(L)'
;MTPATKAKSLEKLDAIVTKIGYPDLWTDFSALRVDGSYVEVVLSMQRFMFAETIVRRVDQPVQKHKWEMPPQMVNAYYNPMANEIVFPAAILQSPSFSLDRDMAMNFGAIGAVIGHEMTHGFDDQGRLFDAAGNLSEWWTPEDAAAFNARTQVVVDQFSKYQVLGRPVNGQLTLGENIADIGGVKIAYRALQLYLAKHGRPDELIDGYTPEQRFFLAWGQFWASTDRDEQALKLLSVDVHSPGFLRSFAPLKNLPEFYTAFNIQEGDGMYLPEAERAAIW
;
A
#
# COMPACT_ATOMS: atom_id res chain seq x y z
N MET A 1 -18.44 5.96 -12.21
CA MET A 1 -18.44 4.50 -12.19
C MET A 1 -19.86 4.02 -12.42
N THR A 2 -20.09 3.30 -13.51
CA THR A 2 -21.40 2.70 -13.81
C THR A 2 -21.77 1.63 -12.77
N PRO A 3 -23.07 1.29 -12.62
CA PRO A 3 -23.50 0.21 -11.74
C PRO A 3 -22.86 -1.15 -12.08
N ALA A 4 -22.59 -1.41 -13.36
CA ALA A 4 -21.99 -2.66 -13.82
C ALA A 4 -20.54 -2.82 -13.33
N THR A 5 -19.69 -1.82 -13.59
CA THR A 5 -18.30 -1.82 -13.10
C THR A 5 -18.26 -1.84 -11.56
N LYS A 6 -19.15 -1.08 -10.89
CA LYS A 6 -19.24 -1.10 -9.43
C LYS A 6 -19.59 -2.48 -8.86
N ALA A 7 -20.53 -3.21 -9.48
CA ALA A 7 -20.87 -4.57 -9.06
C ALA A 7 -19.68 -5.52 -9.21
N LYS A 8 -18.93 -5.41 -10.30
CA LYS A 8 -17.69 -6.20 -10.50
C LYS A 8 -16.57 -5.81 -9.53
N SER A 9 -16.44 -4.53 -9.19
CA SER A 9 -15.48 -4.09 -8.17
C SER A 9 -15.81 -4.67 -6.80
N LEU A 10 -17.10 -4.75 -6.44
CA LEU A 10 -17.53 -5.39 -5.20
C LEU A 10 -17.26 -6.90 -5.21
N GLU A 11 -17.56 -7.59 -6.33
CA GLU A 11 -17.23 -9.01 -6.50
C GLU A 11 -15.73 -9.27 -6.30
N LYS A 12 -14.86 -8.42 -6.88
CA LYS A 12 -13.41 -8.51 -6.70
C LYS A 12 -12.98 -8.24 -5.25
N LEU A 13 -13.54 -7.21 -4.62
CA LEU A 13 -13.26 -6.85 -3.23
C LEU A 13 -13.64 -7.98 -2.27
N ASP A 14 -14.81 -8.58 -2.45
CA ASP A 14 -15.31 -9.70 -1.64
C ASP A 14 -14.48 -10.97 -1.83
N ALA A 15 -13.79 -11.09 -2.96
CA ALA A 15 -12.91 -12.22 -3.28
C ALA A 15 -11.47 -12.06 -2.79
N ILE A 16 -11.09 -10.92 -2.18
CA ILE A 16 -9.72 -10.71 -1.69
C ILE A 16 -9.38 -11.72 -0.59
N VAL A 17 -8.32 -12.49 -0.81
CA VAL A 17 -7.77 -13.40 0.20
C VAL A 17 -6.83 -12.63 1.13
N THR A 18 -6.97 -12.83 2.44
CA THR A 18 -6.11 -12.16 3.43
C THR A 18 -5.19 -13.17 4.10
N LYS A 19 -3.88 -12.86 4.15
CA LYS A 19 -2.85 -13.65 4.84
C LYS A 19 -2.12 -12.80 5.89
N ILE A 20 -2.02 -13.29 7.13
CA ILE A 20 -1.54 -12.50 8.27
C ILE A 20 -0.51 -13.31 9.07
N GLY A 21 0.64 -12.71 9.35
CA GLY A 21 1.67 -13.30 10.19
C GLY A 21 2.62 -14.24 9.43
N TYR A 22 2.19 -15.46 9.14
CA TYR A 22 3.08 -16.51 8.62
C TYR A 22 2.31 -17.58 7.81
N PRO A 23 3.00 -18.36 6.95
CA PRO A 23 2.37 -19.43 6.17
C PRO A 23 2.02 -20.66 7.04
N ASP A 24 0.91 -21.31 6.71
CA ASP A 24 0.54 -22.61 7.30
C ASP A 24 1.46 -23.75 6.84
N LEU A 25 2.03 -23.62 5.64
CA LEU A 25 2.89 -24.62 5.01
C LEU A 25 4.28 -24.04 4.73
N TRP A 26 5.31 -24.73 5.22
CA TRP A 26 6.70 -24.31 5.12
C TRP A 26 7.44 -25.06 4.00
N THR A 27 8.41 -24.38 3.39
CA THR A 27 9.34 -25.01 2.44
C THR A 27 10.12 -26.12 3.14
N ASP A 28 10.12 -27.32 2.55
CA ASP A 28 10.98 -28.41 3.01
C ASP A 28 12.42 -28.21 2.52
N PHE A 29 13.32 -27.94 3.45
CA PHE A 29 14.75 -27.74 3.16
C PHE A 29 15.58 -29.03 3.28
N SER A 30 14.97 -30.20 3.41
CA SER A 30 15.67 -31.50 3.55
C SER A 30 16.68 -31.79 2.43
N ALA A 31 16.44 -31.28 1.22
CA ALA A 31 17.33 -31.44 0.07
C ALA A 31 18.42 -30.35 -0.04
N LEU A 32 18.40 -29.31 0.81
CA LEU A 32 19.40 -28.25 0.81
C LEU A 32 20.69 -28.71 1.49
N ARG A 33 21.81 -28.58 0.78
CA ARG A 33 23.15 -28.84 1.34
C ARG A 33 23.80 -27.54 1.81
N VAL A 34 24.26 -27.54 3.06
CA VAL A 34 24.92 -26.38 3.70
C VAL A 34 26.33 -26.72 4.22
N ASP A 35 26.93 -27.80 3.70
CA ASP A 35 28.32 -28.16 3.94
C ASP A 35 29.29 -27.45 2.98
N GLY A 36 30.54 -27.30 3.42
CA GLY A 36 31.62 -26.72 2.62
C GLY A 36 31.93 -25.25 2.93
N SER A 37 32.62 -24.60 1.99
CA SER A 37 32.94 -23.17 2.04
C SER A 37 31.70 -22.30 1.84
N TYR A 38 31.78 -21.03 2.23
CA TYR A 38 30.68 -20.07 2.04
C TYR A 38 30.18 -20.00 0.59
N VAL A 39 31.10 -20.01 -0.40
CA VAL A 39 30.73 -19.96 -1.82
C VAL A 39 29.97 -21.23 -2.24
N GLU A 40 30.40 -22.40 -1.76
CA GLU A 40 29.72 -23.67 -2.06
C GLU A 40 28.29 -23.69 -1.48
N VAL A 41 28.12 -23.20 -0.25
CA VAL A 41 26.80 -23.06 0.38
C VAL A 41 25.90 -22.11 -0.40
N VAL A 42 26.39 -20.93 -0.79
CA VAL A 42 25.60 -19.97 -1.60
C VAL A 42 25.17 -20.59 -2.93
N LEU A 43 26.07 -21.26 -3.64
CA LEU A 43 25.74 -21.91 -4.90
C LEU A 43 24.74 -23.07 -4.72
N SER A 44 24.84 -23.80 -3.60
CA SER A 44 23.89 -24.84 -3.21
C SER A 44 22.49 -24.26 -2.96
N MET A 45 22.41 -23.17 -2.20
CA MET A 45 21.15 -22.44 -1.95
C MET A 45 20.52 -21.93 -3.25
N GLN A 46 21.30 -21.34 -4.15
CA GLN A 46 20.78 -20.87 -5.45
C GLN A 46 20.18 -22.00 -6.29
N ARG A 47 20.87 -23.14 -6.38
CA ARG A 47 20.36 -24.33 -7.09
C ARG A 47 19.09 -24.88 -6.46
N PHE A 48 19.08 -24.99 -5.13
CA PHE A 48 17.90 -25.45 -4.38
C PHE A 48 16.71 -24.51 -4.62
N MET A 49 16.90 -23.20 -4.47
CA MET A 49 15.83 -22.23 -4.66
C MET A 49 15.30 -22.25 -6.09
N PHE A 50 16.16 -22.34 -7.12
CA PHE A 50 15.72 -22.49 -8.50
C PHE A 50 14.88 -23.76 -8.71
N ALA A 51 15.27 -24.88 -8.11
CA ALA A 51 14.49 -26.11 -8.17
C ALA A 51 13.13 -25.96 -7.47
N GLU A 52 13.09 -25.35 -6.28
CA GLU A 52 11.87 -25.15 -5.47
C GLU A 52 10.88 -24.14 -6.05
N THR A 53 11.37 -23.06 -6.67
CA THR A 53 10.53 -21.96 -7.14
C THR A 53 10.13 -22.10 -8.60
N ILE A 54 10.95 -22.75 -9.42
CA ILE A 54 10.73 -22.88 -10.87
C ILE A 54 10.51 -24.34 -11.27
N VAL A 55 11.54 -25.18 -11.14
CA VAL A 55 11.54 -26.53 -11.76
C VAL A 55 10.45 -27.45 -11.20
N ARG A 56 10.21 -27.41 -9.88
CA ARG A 56 9.17 -28.25 -9.25
C ARG A 56 7.76 -27.68 -9.42
N ARG A 57 7.62 -26.47 -9.97
CA ARG A 57 6.33 -25.79 -10.15
C ARG A 57 5.85 -25.75 -11.59
N VAL A 58 6.76 -25.88 -12.56
CA VAL A 58 6.36 -26.00 -13.97
C VAL A 58 5.42 -27.20 -14.14
N ASP A 59 4.37 -27.02 -14.94
CA ASP A 59 3.30 -28.00 -15.19
C ASP A 59 2.53 -28.47 -13.93
N GLN A 60 2.64 -27.76 -12.80
CA GLN A 60 1.86 -28.02 -11.59
C GLN A 60 0.78 -26.96 -11.36
N PRO A 61 -0.32 -27.28 -10.66
CA PRO A 61 -1.29 -26.29 -10.24
C PRO A 61 -0.66 -25.19 -9.36
N VAL A 62 -1.21 -23.97 -9.45
CA VAL A 62 -0.76 -22.83 -8.64
C VAL A 62 -0.95 -23.13 -7.14
N GLN A 63 0.13 -22.98 -6.39
CA GLN A 63 0.15 -23.21 -4.94
C GLN A 63 -0.29 -21.93 -4.20
N LYS A 64 -1.61 -21.71 -4.09
CA LYS A 64 -2.19 -20.50 -3.49
C LYS A 64 -1.82 -20.25 -2.02
N HIS A 65 -1.35 -21.26 -1.28
CA HIS A 65 -0.91 -21.10 0.10
C HIS A 65 0.47 -20.43 0.24
N LYS A 66 1.26 -20.33 -0.85
CA LYS A 66 2.61 -19.78 -0.79
C LYS A 66 2.60 -18.27 -0.57
N TRP A 67 3.67 -17.79 0.05
CA TRP A 67 3.92 -16.38 0.31
C TRP A 67 5.10 -15.90 -0.52
N GLU A 68 5.09 -14.63 -0.93
CA GLU A 68 6.20 -14.00 -1.63
C GLU A 68 7.20 -13.34 -0.68
N MET A 69 6.80 -13.12 0.57
CA MET A 69 7.62 -12.55 1.62
C MET A 69 7.69 -13.50 2.83
N PRO A 70 8.87 -13.65 3.47
CA PRO A 70 8.98 -14.42 4.70
C PRO A 70 8.42 -13.62 5.89
N PRO A 71 8.00 -14.27 6.99
CA PRO A 71 7.35 -13.61 8.13
C PRO A 71 8.18 -12.52 8.81
N GLN A 72 9.51 -12.63 8.78
CA GLN A 72 10.45 -11.67 9.37
C GLN A 72 10.70 -10.42 8.50
N MET A 73 10.08 -10.30 7.32
CA MET A 73 10.20 -9.12 6.47
C MET A 73 9.26 -8.00 6.97
N VAL A 74 9.81 -6.81 7.22
CA VAL A 74 9.00 -5.63 7.55
C VAL A 74 8.48 -5.02 6.25
N ASN A 75 7.40 -5.59 5.72
CA ASN A 75 6.75 -5.12 4.50
C ASN A 75 5.32 -5.67 4.41
N ALA A 76 4.56 -5.31 3.37
CA ALA A 76 3.29 -5.91 2.98
C ALA A 76 3.24 -6.03 1.44
N TYR A 77 2.27 -6.78 0.91
CA TYR A 77 2.04 -6.82 -0.53
C TYR A 77 0.62 -7.22 -0.92
N TYR A 78 0.25 -6.81 -2.14
CA TYR A 78 -0.87 -7.34 -2.91
C TYR A 78 -0.36 -8.14 -4.10
N ASN A 79 -0.91 -9.34 -4.33
CA ASN A 79 -0.65 -10.11 -5.54
C ASN A 79 -1.90 -10.16 -6.43
N PRO A 80 -1.85 -9.58 -7.65
CA PRO A 80 -3.00 -9.53 -8.55
C PRO A 80 -3.45 -10.89 -9.08
N MET A 81 -2.53 -11.83 -9.29
CA MET A 81 -2.84 -13.17 -9.83
C MET A 81 -3.53 -14.07 -8.80
N ALA A 82 -3.32 -13.80 -7.51
CA ALA A 82 -3.98 -14.52 -6.42
C ALA A 82 -5.14 -13.71 -5.79
N ASN A 83 -5.31 -12.44 -6.18
CA ASN A 83 -6.19 -11.47 -5.54
C ASN A 83 -6.05 -11.52 -4.00
N GLU A 84 -4.82 -11.39 -3.52
CA GLU A 84 -4.51 -11.54 -2.09
C GLU A 84 -3.72 -10.36 -1.53
N ILE A 85 -3.98 -10.03 -0.27
CA ILE A 85 -3.22 -9.07 0.54
C ILE A 85 -2.52 -9.82 1.67
N VAL A 86 -1.25 -9.51 1.91
CA VAL A 86 -0.39 -10.29 2.79
C VAL A 86 0.43 -9.39 3.72
N PHE A 87 0.35 -9.68 5.02
CA PHE A 87 1.01 -8.92 6.08
C PHE A 87 1.91 -9.84 6.91
N PRO A 88 3.21 -9.98 6.56
CA PRO A 88 4.22 -10.65 7.38
C PRO A 88 4.20 -10.23 8.85
N ALA A 89 4.50 -11.16 9.76
CA ALA A 89 4.49 -10.91 11.20
C ALA A 89 5.31 -9.67 11.61
N ALA A 90 6.43 -9.43 10.95
CA ALA A 90 7.33 -8.32 11.27
C ALA A 90 6.81 -6.93 10.87
N ILE A 91 5.77 -6.79 10.04
CA ILE A 91 5.10 -5.47 9.90
C ILE A 91 4.07 -5.23 11.01
N LEU A 92 3.65 -6.26 11.75
CA LEU A 92 2.60 -6.18 12.78
C LEU A 92 3.17 -5.85 14.17
N GLN A 93 4.08 -4.89 14.21
CA GLN A 93 4.73 -4.40 15.43
C GLN A 93 4.76 -2.87 15.43
N SER A 94 5.17 -2.25 16.54
CA SER A 94 5.28 -0.79 16.59
C SER A 94 6.36 -0.27 15.63
N PRO A 95 6.13 0.86 14.92
CA PRO A 95 4.98 1.77 15.03
C PRO A 95 3.79 1.40 14.11
N SER A 96 3.82 0.29 13.37
CA SER A 96 2.70 -0.11 12.51
C SER A 96 1.48 -0.56 13.30
N PHE A 97 1.66 -1.36 14.35
CA PHE A 97 0.58 -1.95 15.17
C PHE A 97 0.98 -2.16 16.63
N SER A 98 0.03 -1.95 17.54
CA SER A 98 0.11 -2.41 18.94
C SER A 98 -1.30 -2.55 19.51
N LEU A 99 -1.52 -3.57 20.34
CA LEU A 99 -2.79 -3.76 21.06
C LEU A 99 -2.99 -2.71 22.16
N ASP A 100 -1.92 -2.16 22.70
CA ASP A 100 -1.93 -1.30 23.89
C ASP A 100 -1.94 0.20 23.56
N ARG A 101 -2.08 0.57 22.28
CA ARG A 101 -2.05 1.98 21.86
C ARG A 101 -3.39 2.49 21.35
N ASP A 102 -3.50 3.81 21.30
CA ASP A 102 -4.65 4.53 20.75
C ASP A 102 -5.03 4.01 19.35
N MET A 103 -6.32 3.72 19.17
CA MET A 103 -6.81 3.10 17.93
C MET A 103 -6.67 4.03 16.72
N ALA A 104 -6.71 5.35 16.91
CA ALA A 104 -6.48 6.26 15.79
C ALA A 104 -5.07 6.10 15.21
N MET A 105 -4.06 5.82 16.06
CA MET A 105 -2.71 5.50 15.60
C MET A 105 -2.63 4.15 14.88
N ASN A 106 -3.38 3.13 15.32
CA ASN A 106 -3.49 1.86 14.59
C ASN A 106 -4.09 2.05 13.20
N PHE A 107 -5.19 2.80 13.09
CA PHE A 107 -5.80 3.09 11.80
C PHE A 107 -4.89 3.95 10.92
N GLY A 108 -4.18 4.94 11.48
CA GLY A 108 -3.27 5.82 10.73
C GLY A 108 -1.98 5.15 10.26
N ALA A 109 -1.62 4.01 10.84
CA ALA A 109 -0.46 3.21 10.46
C ALA A 109 -0.88 1.90 9.76
N ILE A 110 -0.95 0.76 10.46
CA ILE A 110 -1.30 -0.53 9.82
C ILE A 110 -2.67 -0.50 9.12
N GLY A 111 -3.65 0.26 9.62
CA GLY A 111 -4.93 0.41 8.94
C GLY A 111 -4.78 1.04 7.54
N ALA A 112 -3.91 2.04 7.41
CA ALA A 112 -3.60 2.68 6.15
C ALA A 112 -2.78 1.77 5.23
N VAL A 113 -1.86 0.96 5.78
CA VAL A 113 -1.16 -0.10 5.02
C VAL A 113 -2.15 -1.16 4.51
N ILE A 114 -3.11 -1.60 5.33
CA ILE A 114 -4.16 -2.53 4.89
C ILE A 114 -4.98 -1.92 3.76
N GLY A 115 -5.40 -0.66 3.91
CA GLY A 115 -6.10 0.06 2.86
C GLY A 115 -5.27 0.23 1.58
N HIS A 116 -3.95 0.40 1.72
CA HIS A 116 -3.00 0.51 0.60
C HIS A 116 -2.97 -0.80 -0.19
N GLU A 117 -2.78 -1.95 0.47
CA GLU A 117 -2.80 -3.26 -0.19
C GLU A 117 -4.17 -3.60 -0.82
N MET A 118 -5.27 -3.21 -0.16
CA MET A 118 -6.61 -3.35 -0.75
C MET A 118 -6.75 -2.51 -2.03
N THR A 119 -6.14 -1.32 -2.03
CA THR A 119 -6.20 -0.37 -3.16
C THR A 119 -5.37 -0.84 -4.35
N HIS A 120 -4.27 -1.57 -4.13
CA HIS A 120 -3.53 -2.21 -5.21
C HIS A 120 -4.38 -3.17 -6.04
N GLY A 121 -5.45 -3.73 -5.48
CA GLY A 121 -6.44 -4.49 -6.27
C GLY A 121 -7.17 -3.66 -7.33
N PHE A 122 -7.10 -2.34 -7.27
CA PHE A 122 -7.86 -1.43 -8.12
C PHE A 122 -7.00 -0.34 -8.77
N ASP A 123 -5.71 -0.23 -8.48
CA ASP A 123 -4.80 0.73 -9.11
C ASP A 123 -4.68 0.54 -10.64
N ASP A 124 -3.79 1.31 -11.29
CA ASP A 124 -3.65 1.29 -12.74
C ASP A 124 -3.27 -0.09 -13.33
N GLN A 125 -2.63 -0.97 -12.54
CA GLN A 125 -2.29 -2.33 -12.92
C GLN A 125 -3.28 -3.35 -12.37
N GLY A 126 -3.61 -3.27 -11.08
CA GLY A 126 -4.50 -4.21 -10.40
C GLY A 126 -5.91 -4.22 -10.97
N ARG A 127 -6.41 -3.08 -11.46
CA ARG A 127 -7.73 -3.03 -12.14
C ARG A 127 -7.81 -3.91 -13.38
N LEU A 128 -6.68 -4.32 -13.97
CA LEU A 128 -6.65 -5.19 -15.16
C LEU A 128 -6.88 -6.66 -14.82
N PHE A 129 -6.92 -7.01 -13.53
CA PHE A 129 -7.15 -8.37 -13.06
C PHE A 129 -8.56 -8.50 -12.47
N ASP A 130 -9.29 -9.56 -12.82
CA ASP A 130 -10.61 -9.83 -12.24
C ASP A 130 -10.52 -10.46 -10.84
N ALA A 131 -11.68 -10.80 -10.26
CA ALA A 131 -11.81 -11.41 -8.93
C ALA A 131 -11.08 -12.76 -8.79
N ALA A 132 -10.84 -13.46 -9.90
CA ALA A 132 -10.13 -14.74 -9.93
C ALA A 132 -8.63 -14.59 -10.22
N GLY A 133 -8.15 -13.35 -10.42
CA GLY A 133 -6.76 -13.03 -10.72
C GLY A 133 -6.38 -13.24 -12.18
N ASN A 134 -7.35 -13.26 -13.10
CA ASN A 134 -7.05 -13.31 -14.54
C ASN A 134 -6.96 -11.91 -15.12
N LEU A 135 -5.99 -11.69 -16.02
CA LEU A 135 -5.92 -10.46 -16.81
C LEU A 135 -7.13 -10.38 -17.76
N SER A 136 -8.05 -9.45 -17.51
CA SER A 136 -9.27 -9.27 -18.29
C SER A 136 -9.76 -7.82 -18.25
N GLU A 137 -10.38 -7.37 -19.34
CA GLU A 137 -11.08 -6.07 -19.39
C GLU A 137 -12.50 -6.24 -18.83
N TRP A 138 -12.66 -5.99 -17.52
CA TRP A 138 -13.95 -6.12 -16.82
C TRP A 138 -14.62 -4.78 -16.48
N TRP A 139 -13.99 -3.66 -16.88
CA TRP A 139 -14.55 -2.32 -16.80
C TRP A 139 -15.21 -1.93 -18.12
N THR A 140 -16.22 -1.07 -18.06
CA THR A 140 -16.69 -0.42 -19.29
C THR A 140 -15.64 0.56 -19.82
N PRO A 141 -15.58 0.81 -21.15
CA PRO A 141 -14.64 1.79 -21.71
C PRO A 141 -14.80 3.20 -21.12
N GLU A 142 -16.03 3.60 -20.80
CA GLU A 142 -16.32 4.88 -20.15
C GLU A 142 -15.72 4.95 -18.74
N ASP A 143 -15.88 3.89 -17.94
CA ASP A 143 -15.32 3.86 -16.59
C ASP A 143 -13.79 3.81 -16.59
N ALA A 144 -13.19 3.08 -17.55
CA ALA A 144 -11.74 3.06 -17.74
C ALA A 144 -11.21 4.46 -18.13
N ALA A 145 -11.88 5.15 -19.04
CA ALA A 145 -11.53 6.53 -19.41
C ALA A 145 -11.67 7.50 -18.23
N ALA A 146 -12.74 7.39 -17.45
CA ALA A 146 -12.97 8.22 -16.27
C ALA A 146 -11.91 7.96 -15.18
N PHE A 147 -11.48 6.71 -15.00
CA PHE A 147 -10.37 6.37 -14.11
C PHE A 147 -9.06 6.98 -14.57
N ASN A 148 -8.70 6.81 -15.85
CA ASN A 148 -7.47 7.37 -16.41
C ASN A 148 -7.43 8.91 -16.26
N ALA A 149 -8.57 9.59 -16.44
CA ALA A 149 -8.65 11.03 -16.25
C ALA A 149 -8.39 11.45 -14.79
N ARG A 150 -8.86 10.66 -13.81
CA ARG A 150 -8.63 10.92 -12.38
C ARG A 150 -7.22 10.58 -11.93
N THR A 151 -6.64 9.51 -12.46
CA THR A 151 -5.25 9.13 -12.16
C THR A 151 -4.25 10.08 -12.80
N GLN A 152 -4.59 10.71 -13.93
CA GLN A 152 -3.77 11.78 -14.50
C GLN A 152 -3.58 12.96 -13.53
N VAL A 153 -4.59 13.29 -12.71
CA VAL A 153 -4.45 14.32 -11.66
C VAL A 153 -3.36 13.93 -10.65
N VAL A 154 -3.25 12.64 -10.30
CA VAL A 154 -2.18 12.13 -9.43
C VAL A 154 -0.83 12.23 -10.11
N VAL A 155 -0.72 11.83 -11.38
CA VAL A 155 0.51 11.97 -12.17
C VAL A 155 0.97 13.43 -12.20
N ASP A 156 0.08 14.36 -12.51
CA ASP A 156 0.37 15.78 -12.62
C ASP A 156 0.73 16.38 -11.26
N GLN A 157 0.02 15.99 -10.20
CA GLN A 157 0.31 16.43 -8.83
C GLN A 157 1.72 16.00 -8.41
N PHE A 158 2.04 14.71 -8.54
CA PHE A 158 3.30 14.18 -8.03
C PHE A 158 4.49 14.61 -8.87
N SER A 159 4.29 14.84 -10.18
CA SER A 159 5.36 15.35 -11.07
C SER A 159 5.79 16.79 -10.77
N LYS A 160 5.03 17.53 -9.96
CA LYS A 160 5.41 18.88 -9.49
C LYS A 160 6.42 18.85 -8.34
N TYR A 161 6.54 17.75 -7.60
CA TYR A 161 7.50 17.66 -6.50
C TYR A 161 8.93 17.48 -7.03
N GLN A 162 9.89 18.03 -6.27
CA GLN A 162 11.30 17.91 -6.58
C GLN A 162 12.09 17.31 -5.42
N VAL A 163 13.05 16.46 -5.75
CA VAL A 163 14.06 15.93 -4.84
C VAL A 163 15.42 16.26 -5.41
N LEU A 164 16.24 17.00 -4.66
CA LEU A 164 17.58 17.41 -5.08
C LEU A 164 17.61 18.08 -6.48
N GLY A 165 16.59 18.90 -6.77
CA GLY A 165 16.45 19.60 -8.05
C GLY A 165 16.09 18.70 -9.24
N ARG A 166 15.53 17.51 -9.00
CA ARG A 166 15.00 16.59 -10.02
C ARG A 166 13.51 16.35 -9.77
N PRO A 167 12.66 16.37 -10.81
CA PRO A 167 11.24 16.09 -10.64
C PRO A 167 11.01 14.62 -10.28
N VAL A 168 10.00 14.35 -9.45
CA VAL A 168 9.46 13.00 -9.27
C VAL A 168 8.79 12.56 -10.56
N ASN A 169 8.97 11.29 -10.93
CA ASN A 169 8.25 10.72 -12.07
C ASN A 169 6.86 10.26 -11.62
N GLY A 170 5.87 11.15 -11.70
CA GLY A 170 4.49 10.86 -11.25
C GLY A 170 3.84 9.66 -11.95
N GLN A 171 4.26 9.35 -13.19
CA GLN A 171 3.78 8.18 -13.93
C GLN A 171 4.40 6.88 -13.43
N LEU A 172 5.71 6.89 -13.12
CA LEU A 172 6.39 5.73 -12.51
C LEU A 172 5.78 5.41 -11.15
N THR A 173 5.47 6.44 -10.37
CA THR A 173 4.96 6.28 -8.99
C THR A 173 3.45 6.13 -8.89
N LEU A 174 2.76 6.00 -10.02
CA LEU A 174 1.30 6.16 -10.07
C LEU A 174 0.57 5.14 -9.21
N GLY A 175 0.84 3.85 -9.37
CA GLY A 175 0.17 2.78 -8.62
C GLY A 175 0.30 2.98 -7.11
N GLU A 176 1.52 3.24 -6.64
CA GLU A 176 1.82 3.50 -5.22
C GLU A 176 1.13 4.76 -4.68
N ASN A 177 1.09 5.84 -5.47
CA ASN A 177 0.43 7.07 -5.06
C ASN A 177 -1.10 6.90 -5.00
N ILE A 178 -1.68 6.12 -5.92
CA ILE A 178 -3.10 5.75 -5.87
C ILE A 178 -3.38 4.91 -4.61
N ALA A 179 -2.51 3.94 -4.31
CA ALA A 179 -2.62 3.08 -3.16
C ALA A 179 -2.47 3.84 -1.83
N ASP A 180 -1.57 4.81 -1.75
CA ASP A 180 -1.45 5.69 -0.58
C ASP A 180 -2.70 6.55 -0.35
N ILE A 181 -3.19 7.22 -1.38
CA ILE A 181 -4.38 8.09 -1.30
C ILE A 181 -5.61 7.25 -0.93
N GLY A 182 -5.80 6.10 -1.59
CA GLY A 182 -6.89 5.18 -1.29
C GLY A 182 -6.79 4.59 0.10
N GLY A 183 -5.60 4.13 0.48
CA GLY A 183 -5.35 3.48 1.75
C GLY A 183 -5.59 4.37 2.95
N VAL A 184 -5.06 5.60 2.93
CA VAL A 184 -5.30 6.55 4.02
C VAL A 184 -6.76 6.99 4.09
N LYS A 185 -7.45 7.11 2.96
CA LYS A 185 -8.90 7.44 2.92
C LYS A 185 -9.76 6.32 3.48
N ILE A 186 -9.52 5.08 3.06
CA ILE A 186 -10.23 3.89 3.55
C ILE A 186 -10.00 3.72 5.05
N ALA A 187 -8.75 3.87 5.51
CA ALA A 187 -8.41 3.73 6.91
C ALA A 187 -9.02 4.84 7.78
N TYR A 188 -9.07 6.08 7.29
CA TYR A 188 -9.76 7.16 8.00
C TYR A 188 -11.26 6.86 8.12
N ARG A 189 -11.89 6.38 7.04
CA ARG A 189 -13.30 5.96 7.08
C ARG A 189 -13.52 4.83 8.08
N ALA A 190 -12.61 3.86 8.14
CA ALA A 190 -12.67 2.76 9.10
C ALA A 190 -12.53 3.26 10.56
N LEU A 191 -11.65 4.24 10.82
CA LEU A 191 -11.56 4.90 12.12
C LEU A 191 -12.89 5.57 12.50
N GLN A 192 -13.51 6.32 11.59
CA GLN A 192 -14.79 6.98 11.87
C GLN A 192 -15.91 5.98 12.22
N LEU A 193 -15.95 4.85 11.51
CA LEU A 193 -16.88 3.75 11.82
C LEU A 193 -16.57 3.11 13.19
N TYR A 194 -15.29 2.93 13.51
CA TYR A 194 -14.85 2.43 14.80
C TYR A 194 -15.29 3.35 15.94
N LEU A 195 -15.05 4.66 15.82
CA LEU A 195 -15.43 5.67 16.81
C LEU A 195 -16.95 5.77 16.97
N ALA A 196 -17.72 5.70 15.88
CA ALA A 196 -19.18 5.69 15.94
C ALA A 196 -19.72 4.46 16.69
N LYS A 197 -19.05 3.30 16.57
CA LYS A 197 -19.45 2.05 17.22
C LYS A 197 -19.00 1.94 18.69
N HIS A 198 -17.81 2.44 19.02
CA HIS A 198 -17.19 2.26 20.34
C HIS A 198 -17.19 3.52 21.21
N GLY A 199 -17.72 4.64 20.69
CA GLY A 199 -17.65 5.95 21.32
C GLY A 199 -16.41 6.71 20.86
N ARG A 200 -16.60 7.97 20.49
CA ARG A 200 -15.50 8.88 20.19
C ARG A 200 -14.99 9.48 21.50
N PRO A 201 -13.72 9.31 21.90
CA PRO A 201 -13.18 9.95 23.09
C PRO A 201 -13.21 11.47 22.93
N ASP A 202 -13.71 12.18 23.94
CA ASP A 202 -13.65 13.65 24.00
C ASP A 202 -12.30 14.17 24.51
N GLU A 203 -11.57 13.34 25.26
CA GLU A 203 -10.26 13.68 25.79
C GLU A 203 -9.20 13.74 24.68
N LEU A 204 -8.41 14.81 24.72
CA LEU A 204 -7.26 14.97 23.85
C LEU A 204 -6.07 14.20 24.43
N ILE A 205 -5.34 13.48 23.57
CA ILE A 205 -4.05 12.88 23.94
C ILE A 205 -2.98 13.79 23.34
N ASP A 206 -2.10 14.32 24.19
CA ASP A 206 -1.07 15.31 23.83
C ASP A 206 -1.63 16.54 23.09
N GLY A 207 -2.88 16.93 23.38
CA GLY A 207 -3.55 18.06 22.74
C GLY A 207 -4.18 17.76 21.38
N TYR A 208 -4.16 16.50 20.92
CA TYR A 208 -4.68 16.10 19.61
C TYR A 208 -5.97 15.29 19.71
N THR A 209 -6.90 15.55 18.78
CA THR A 209 -8.11 14.74 18.60
C THR A 209 -7.77 13.36 18.00
N PRO A 210 -8.67 12.35 18.09
CA PRO A 210 -8.47 11.09 17.38
C PRO A 210 -8.16 11.27 15.88
N GLU A 211 -8.86 12.19 15.21
CA GLU A 211 -8.65 12.46 13.78
C GLU A 211 -7.25 13.04 13.50
N GLN A 212 -6.77 13.95 14.35
CA GLN A 212 -5.41 14.48 14.21
C GLN A 212 -4.36 13.40 14.49
N ARG A 213 -4.56 12.56 15.51
CA ARG A 213 -3.65 11.46 15.84
C ARG A 213 -3.54 10.42 14.72
N PHE A 214 -4.62 10.17 14.00
CA PHE A 214 -4.59 9.35 12.79
C PHE A 214 -3.61 9.88 11.75
N PHE A 215 -3.71 11.17 11.41
CA PHE A 215 -2.83 11.77 10.40
C PHE A 215 -1.39 11.94 10.90
N LEU A 216 -1.20 12.19 12.20
CA LEU A 216 0.13 12.20 12.81
C LEU A 216 0.78 10.81 12.75
N ALA A 217 0.03 9.74 13.01
CA ALA A 217 0.52 8.37 12.90
C ALA A 217 0.95 8.03 11.46
N TRP A 218 0.19 8.46 10.45
CA TRP A 218 0.59 8.34 9.04
C TRP A 218 1.92 9.07 8.76
N GLY A 219 2.02 10.33 9.19
CA GLY A 219 3.22 11.14 8.99
C GLY A 219 4.45 10.53 9.67
N GLN A 220 4.29 9.98 10.87
CA GLN A 220 5.35 9.29 11.61
C GLN A 220 5.73 7.96 10.97
N PHE A 221 4.76 7.20 10.45
CA PHE A 221 5.01 5.92 9.80
C PHE A 221 5.93 6.05 8.58
N TRP A 222 5.79 7.14 7.83
CA TRP A 222 6.61 7.44 6.65
C TRP A 222 7.81 8.35 6.94
N ALA A 223 8.11 8.63 8.20
CA ALA A 223 9.27 9.46 8.56
C ALA A 223 10.57 8.76 8.12
N SER A 224 11.17 9.24 7.03
CA SER A 224 12.41 8.70 6.50
C SER A 224 13.30 9.80 5.92
N THR A 225 14.59 9.48 5.77
CA THR A 225 15.56 10.29 5.05
C THR A 225 16.54 9.37 4.35
N ASP A 226 17.00 9.80 3.17
CA ASP A 226 17.94 9.06 2.34
C ASP A 226 19.21 9.89 2.15
N ARG A 227 20.34 9.22 1.93
CA ARG A 227 21.54 9.89 1.40
C ARG A 227 21.26 10.38 -0.02
N ASP A 228 21.87 11.48 -0.43
CA ASP A 228 21.62 12.09 -1.73
C ASP A 228 21.76 11.12 -2.91
N GLU A 229 22.79 10.27 -2.90
CA GLU A 229 23.02 9.28 -3.96
C GLU A 229 21.92 8.19 -3.99
N GLN A 230 21.43 7.80 -2.81
CA GLN A 230 20.34 6.84 -2.68
C GLN A 230 19.01 7.48 -3.12
N ALA A 231 18.74 8.73 -2.72
CA ALA A 231 17.56 9.47 -3.13
C ALA A 231 17.49 9.62 -4.66
N LEU A 232 18.62 9.98 -5.30
CA LEU A 232 18.70 10.08 -6.76
C LEU A 232 18.54 8.72 -7.46
N LYS A 233 19.07 7.65 -6.88
CA LYS A 233 18.87 6.29 -7.40
C LYS A 233 17.40 5.91 -7.34
N LEU A 234 16.76 6.02 -6.16
CA LEU A 234 15.36 5.65 -5.97
C LEU A 234 14.43 6.45 -6.88
N LEU A 235 14.68 7.76 -7.04
CA LEU A 235 13.92 8.61 -7.97
C LEU A 235 13.88 8.09 -9.42
N SER A 236 14.86 7.27 -9.81
CA SER A 236 14.97 6.71 -11.17
C SER A 236 14.45 5.28 -11.32
N VAL A 237 14.32 4.51 -10.24
CA VAL A 237 13.98 3.07 -10.33
C VAL A 237 12.89 2.59 -9.38
N ASP A 238 12.61 3.34 -8.31
CA ASP A 238 11.60 2.96 -7.33
C ASP A 238 10.21 3.39 -7.82
N VAL A 239 9.25 2.48 -7.70
CA VAL A 239 7.85 2.76 -7.99
C VAL A 239 7.19 3.52 -6.84
N HIS A 240 7.81 3.58 -5.67
CA HIS A 240 7.30 4.39 -4.57
C HIS A 240 7.77 5.83 -4.70
N SER A 241 6.87 6.77 -4.38
CA SER A 241 7.30 8.12 -4.06
C SER A 241 8.28 8.09 -2.87
N PRO A 242 9.27 9.00 -2.81
CA PRO A 242 10.13 9.18 -1.65
C PRO A 242 9.34 9.24 -0.33
N GLY A 243 9.83 8.59 0.72
CA GLY A 243 9.06 8.42 1.97
C GLY A 243 8.59 9.75 2.59
N PHE A 244 9.46 10.78 2.59
CA PHE A 244 9.06 12.11 3.07
C PHE A 244 7.94 12.75 2.24
N LEU A 245 7.76 12.41 0.96
CA LEU A 245 6.62 12.87 0.16
C LEU A 245 5.37 12.05 0.50
N ARG A 246 5.51 10.72 0.68
CA ARG A 246 4.40 9.85 1.10
C ARG A 246 3.82 10.27 2.45
N SER A 247 4.64 10.83 3.35
CA SER A 247 4.19 11.29 4.67
C SER A 247 3.17 12.44 4.63
N PHE A 248 3.05 13.18 3.52
CA PHE A 248 2.15 14.34 3.45
C PHE A 248 1.39 14.52 2.14
N ALA A 249 1.98 14.17 0.99
CA ALA A 249 1.38 14.44 -0.33
C ALA A 249 0.03 13.73 -0.53
N PRO A 250 -0.15 12.45 -0.12
CA PRO A 250 -1.45 11.79 -0.13
C PRO A 250 -2.49 12.52 0.73
N LEU A 251 -2.10 13.05 1.90
CA LEU A 251 -3.01 13.75 2.82
C LEU A 251 -3.61 15.03 2.21
N LYS A 252 -2.87 15.70 1.30
CA LYS A 252 -3.35 16.91 0.60
C LYS A 252 -4.60 16.66 -0.25
N ASN A 253 -4.90 15.39 -0.56
CA ASN A 253 -6.06 14.98 -1.34
C ASN A 253 -7.31 14.66 -0.49
N LEU A 254 -7.20 14.64 0.85
CA LEU A 254 -8.30 14.27 1.76
C LEU A 254 -8.93 15.51 2.40
N PRO A 255 -10.20 15.85 2.11
CA PRO A 255 -10.92 16.95 2.79
C PRO A 255 -10.93 16.83 4.32
N GLU A 256 -10.88 15.60 4.84
CA GLU A 256 -10.84 15.30 6.27
C GLU A 256 -9.55 15.80 6.93
N PHE A 257 -8.43 15.81 6.20
CA PHE A 257 -7.17 16.38 6.69
C PHE A 257 -7.26 17.91 6.85
N TYR A 258 -7.92 18.59 5.90
CA TYR A 258 -8.19 20.03 6.00
C TYR A 258 -9.07 20.34 7.22
N THR A 259 -10.08 19.52 7.45
CA THR A 259 -10.98 19.69 8.61
C THR A 259 -10.24 19.45 9.92
N ALA A 260 -9.43 18.39 10.02
CA ALA A 260 -8.72 18.02 11.24
C ALA A 260 -7.67 19.06 11.68
N PHE A 261 -7.04 19.76 10.74
CA PHE A 261 -6.00 20.76 11.03
C PHE A 261 -6.40 22.20 10.69
N ASN A 262 -7.65 22.44 10.29
CA ASN A 262 -8.15 23.75 9.86
C ASN A 262 -7.26 24.40 8.78
N ILE A 263 -6.90 23.63 7.75
CA ILE A 263 -6.00 24.08 6.67
C ILE A 263 -6.74 25.04 5.75
N GLN A 264 -6.15 26.21 5.51
CA GLN A 264 -6.71 27.29 4.71
C GLN A 264 -5.83 27.58 3.48
N GLU A 265 -6.37 28.35 2.53
CA GLU A 265 -5.59 28.86 1.42
C GLU A 265 -4.38 29.68 1.92
N GLY A 266 -3.20 29.38 1.38
CA GLY A 266 -1.94 29.98 1.79
C GLY A 266 -1.10 29.11 2.73
N ASP A 267 -1.69 28.11 3.39
CA ASP A 267 -0.92 27.13 4.17
C ASP A 267 -0.09 26.22 3.26
N GLY A 268 1.10 25.79 3.71
CA GLY A 268 1.98 24.92 2.91
C GLY A 268 1.34 23.57 2.52
N MET A 269 0.42 23.09 3.35
CA MET A 269 -0.34 21.86 3.12
C MET A 269 -1.58 22.04 2.25
N TYR A 270 -1.90 23.27 1.83
CA TYR A 270 -3.05 23.54 0.98
C TYR A 270 -2.85 23.03 -0.46
N LEU A 271 -3.92 22.51 -1.05
CA LEU A 271 -4.09 22.24 -2.47
C LEU A 271 -5.51 22.69 -2.87
N PRO A 272 -5.69 23.42 -3.99
CA PRO A 272 -7.01 23.77 -4.49
C PRO A 272 -7.87 22.52 -4.70
N GLU A 273 -9.17 22.58 -4.40
CA GLU A 273 -10.07 21.42 -4.49
C GLU A 273 -10.06 20.77 -5.88
N ALA A 274 -10.00 21.58 -6.94
CA ALA A 274 -9.92 21.10 -8.33
C ALA A 274 -8.61 20.35 -8.66
N GLU A 275 -7.56 20.50 -7.85
CA GLU A 275 -6.28 19.80 -8.00
C GLU A 275 -6.17 18.58 -7.08
N ARG A 276 -7.18 18.32 -6.22
CA ARG A 276 -7.18 17.15 -5.33
C ARG A 276 -7.62 15.90 -6.10
N ALA A 277 -6.81 14.86 -6.08
CA ALA A 277 -7.15 13.58 -6.66
C ALA A 277 -8.27 12.88 -5.87
N ALA A 278 -9.30 12.41 -6.57
CA ALA A 278 -10.41 11.64 -6.00
C ALA A 278 -10.73 10.43 -6.90
N ILE A 279 -10.21 9.26 -6.52
CA ILE A 279 -10.29 8.03 -7.32
C ILE A 279 -11.27 7.02 -6.69
N TRP A 280 -10.95 6.57 -5.47
CA TRP A 280 -11.70 5.58 -4.68
C TRP A 280 -12.64 6.23 -3.67
#